data_AF-A0A445BZ20-F1
#
_entry.id   AF-A0A445BZ20-F1
#
_cell.length_a   1.000
_cell.length_b   1.000
_cell.length_c   1.000
_cell.angle_alpha   90.00
_cell.angle_beta   90.00
_cell.angle_gamma   90.00
#
_symmetry.space_group_name_H-M   'P 1'
#
loop_
_entity.id
_entity.type
_entity.pdbx_description
1 polymer ?
#
loop_
_entity_poly.entity_id
_entity_poly.type
_entity_poly.pdbx_seq_one_letter_code
_entity_poly.pdbx_strand_id
1 'polypeptide(L)'
;MQCSGYISPEYAVRGSFSMKSDVFAFGVIVLEIVSGKKNREFCVPHQSLNLLGHAWELWNEERPLELVDESVRNSVIEVEALRCIHIGLLCVQGRPEDRPNMSSVVRMLEDDKPLPKPRLPAFYSHQEESMGRDDGVSANERFQIIGGTARGLVYLHHDSRLRVIHRDLKASNILLDKDMNAKISDFGLARTFAGDQSEATTKRVMGT
;
A
#
# COMPACT_ATOMS: atom_id res chain seq x y z
N MET A 1 3.24 -18.73 -12.11
CA MET A 1 2.25 -18.36 -11.07
C MET A 1 2.36 -16.87 -10.87
N GLN A 2 1.37 -16.12 -11.32
CA GLN A 2 1.40 -14.66 -11.35
C GLN A 2 1.09 -14.16 -9.93
N CYS A 3 2.09 -13.64 -9.23
CA CYS A 3 1.86 -12.97 -7.96
C CYS A 3 1.39 -11.55 -8.26
N SER A 4 0.32 -11.14 -7.59
CA SER A 4 -0.18 -9.78 -7.60
C SER A 4 0.85 -8.71 -7.30
N GLY A 5 0.59 -7.49 -7.78
CA GLY A 5 1.29 -6.29 -7.32
C GLY A 5 1.11 -5.98 -5.82
N TYR A 6 0.15 -6.57 -5.12
CA TYR A 6 -0.07 -6.38 -3.67
C TYR A 6 0.55 -7.47 -2.79
N ILE A 7 1.01 -8.58 -3.37
CA ILE A 7 1.57 -9.69 -2.59
C ILE A 7 3.00 -9.36 -2.16
N SER A 8 3.24 -9.36 -0.86
CA SER A 8 4.58 -9.15 -0.30
C SER A 8 5.56 -10.25 -0.75
N PRO A 9 6.85 -9.93 -0.94
CA PRO A 9 7.86 -10.87 -1.48
C PRO A 9 8.01 -12.16 -0.68
N GLU A 10 8.04 -12.07 0.65
CA GLU A 10 8.16 -13.22 1.53
C GLU A 10 6.95 -14.15 1.41
N TYR A 11 5.78 -13.59 1.10
CA TYR A 11 4.56 -14.34 0.89
C TYR A 11 4.56 -15.02 -0.49
N ALA A 12 4.96 -14.30 -1.53
CA ALA A 12 5.10 -14.85 -2.88
C ALA A 12 6.10 -16.02 -2.93
N VAL A 13 7.26 -15.85 -2.29
CA VAL A 13 8.37 -16.82 -2.41
C VAL A 13 8.24 -17.97 -1.42
N ARG A 14 7.87 -17.68 -0.17
CA ARG A 14 7.94 -18.65 0.93
C ARG A 14 6.57 -19.03 1.50
N GLY A 15 5.49 -18.39 1.03
CA GLY A 15 4.18 -18.54 1.65
C GLY A 15 4.11 -17.98 3.08
N SER A 16 5.08 -17.15 3.48
CA SER A 16 5.10 -16.49 4.79
C SER A 16 4.18 -15.27 4.79
N PHE A 17 3.29 -15.17 5.77
CA PHE A 17 2.42 -14.01 5.94
C PHE A 17 2.44 -13.52 7.38
N SER A 18 2.33 -12.21 7.54
CA SER A 18 2.28 -11.51 8.82
C SER A 18 1.50 -10.20 8.68
N MET A 19 1.35 -9.46 9.78
CA MET A 19 0.88 -8.07 9.74
C MET A 19 1.73 -7.21 8.76
N LYS A 20 3.02 -7.52 8.60
CA LYS A 20 3.91 -6.81 7.66
C LYS A 20 3.60 -7.11 6.20
N SER A 21 2.94 -8.22 5.90
CA SER A 21 2.46 -8.53 4.55
C SER A 21 1.26 -7.63 4.18
N ASP A 22 0.37 -7.34 5.14
CA ASP A 22 -0.70 -6.35 4.95
C ASP A 22 -0.13 -4.92 4.84
N VAL A 23 0.92 -4.59 5.61
CA VAL A 23 1.62 -3.29 5.49
C VAL A 23 2.18 -3.10 4.07
N PHE A 24 2.77 -4.13 3.49
CA PHE A 24 3.25 -4.07 2.11
C PHE A 24 2.11 -3.73 1.13
N ALA A 25 1.00 -4.47 1.22
CA ALA A 25 -0.17 -4.23 0.38
C ALA A 25 -0.76 -2.82 0.59
N PHE A 26 -0.77 -2.31 1.82
CA PHE A 26 -1.16 -0.93 2.13
C PHE A 26 -0.27 0.08 1.41
N GLY A 27 1.06 -0.12 1.42
CA GLY A 27 2.00 0.76 0.72
C GLY A 27 1.74 0.82 -0.79
N VAL A 28 1.38 -0.31 -1.40
CA VAL A 28 0.98 -0.37 -2.82
C VAL A 28 -0.29 0.46 -3.05
N ILE A 29 -1.31 0.29 -2.21
CA ILE A 29 -2.58 1.04 -2.29
C ILE A 29 -2.34 2.55 -2.16
N VAL A 30 -1.48 2.98 -1.23
CA VAL A 30 -1.13 4.40 -1.07
C VAL A 30 -0.54 4.97 -2.37
N LEU A 31 0.41 4.27 -2.97
CA LEU A 31 1.05 4.73 -4.21
C LEU A 31 0.07 4.73 -5.40
N GLU A 32 -0.87 3.80 -5.45
CA GLU A 32 -1.95 3.81 -6.46
C GLU A 32 -2.88 5.02 -6.28
N ILE A 33 -3.30 5.31 -5.05
CA ILE A 33 -4.20 6.44 -4.75
C ILE A 33 -3.53 7.77 -5.11
N VAL A 34 -2.26 7.96 -4.73
CA VAL A 34 -1.53 9.21 -5.02
C VAL A 34 -1.29 9.38 -6.52
N SER A 35 -0.97 8.30 -7.23
CA SER A 35 -0.68 8.37 -8.65
C SER A 35 -1.90 8.36 -9.56
N GLY A 36 -3.06 7.94 -9.05
CA GLY A 36 -4.24 7.66 -9.87
C GLY A 36 -4.05 6.48 -10.83
N LYS A 37 -2.96 5.71 -10.67
CA LYS A 37 -2.58 4.61 -11.57
C LYS A 37 -2.59 3.31 -10.81
N LYS A 38 -3.22 2.27 -11.35
CA LYS A 38 -3.15 0.94 -10.74
C LYS A 38 -1.77 0.34 -10.94
N ASN A 39 -1.18 -0.24 -9.90
CA ASN A 39 0.15 -0.86 -9.90
C ASN A 39 0.27 -1.98 -10.94
N ARG A 40 -0.83 -2.72 -11.18
CA ARG A 40 -0.89 -3.76 -12.22
C ARG A 40 -0.95 -3.20 -13.65
N GLU A 41 -1.43 -1.98 -13.80
CA GLU A 41 -1.65 -1.31 -15.10
C GLU A 41 -0.51 -0.34 -15.44
N PHE A 42 0.42 -0.10 -14.51
CA PHE A 42 1.50 0.86 -14.67
C PHE A 42 2.75 0.25 -15.33
N CYS A 43 3.19 0.85 -16.42
CA CYS A 43 4.45 0.53 -17.09
C CYS A 43 5.11 1.81 -17.60
N VAL A 44 6.37 2.05 -17.24
CA VAL A 44 7.19 3.06 -17.92
C VAL A 44 7.71 2.46 -19.23
N PRO A 45 7.46 3.08 -20.40
CA PRO A 45 8.05 2.62 -21.65
C PRO A 45 9.58 2.55 -21.53
N HIS A 46 10.19 1.47 -22.02
CA HIS A 46 11.65 1.25 -22.08
C HIS A 46 12.39 0.91 -20.76
N GLN A 47 11.74 0.95 -19.58
CA GLN A 47 12.41 0.66 -18.29
C GLN A 47 11.82 -0.55 -17.52
N SER A 48 10.71 -1.14 -17.96
CA SER A 48 10.10 -2.35 -17.36
C SER A 48 9.76 -2.23 -15.86
N LEU A 49 9.54 -1.02 -15.36
CA LEU A 49 9.22 -0.77 -13.94
C LEU A 49 7.72 -0.85 -13.71
N ASN A 50 7.32 -1.53 -12.62
CA ASN A 50 5.97 -1.37 -12.05
C ASN A 50 5.88 -0.03 -11.30
N LEU A 51 4.69 0.30 -10.76
CA LEU A 51 4.46 1.58 -10.08
C LEU A 51 5.44 1.79 -8.91
N LEU A 52 5.77 0.73 -8.18
CA LEU A 52 6.71 0.79 -7.06
C LEU A 52 8.12 1.17 -7.51
N GLY A 53 8.58 0.56 -8.60
CA GLY A 53 9.87 0.86 -9.21
C GLY A 53 9.97 2.31 -9.69
N HIS A 54 8.95 2.80 -10.36
CA HIS A 54 8.92 4.18 -10.83
C HIS A 54 8.82 5.20 -9.68
N ALA A 55 7.99 4.93 -8.67
CA ALA A 55 7.93 5.77 -7.47
C ALA A 55 9.30 5.84 -6.76
N TRP A 56 10.03 4.73 -6.71
CA TRP A 56 11.37 4.66 -6.15
C TRP A 56 12.40 5.46 -6.95
N GLU A 57 12.37 5.40 -8.28
CA GLU A 57 13.24 6.20 -9.13
C GLU A 57 12.99 7.69 -8.94
N LEU A 58 11.74 8.13 -9.05
CA LEU A 58 11.36 9.53 -8.82
C LEU A 58 11.80 10.02 -7.44
N TRP A 59 11.72 9.17 -6.42
CA TRP A 59 12.20 9.50 -5.08
C TRP A 59 13.72 9.73 -5.03
N ASN A 60 14.50 8.86 -5.67
CA ASN A 60 15.96 8.99 -5.70
C ASN A 60 16.45 10.14 -6.60
N GLU A 61 15.68 10.49 -7.62
CA GLU A 61 15.95 11.64 -8.50
C GLU A 61 15.45 12.97 -7.92
N GLU A 62 14.95 12.99 -6.67
CA GLU A 62 14.40 14.18 -6.00
C GLU A 62 13.19 14.79 -6.74
N ARG A 63 12.43 13.96 -7.47
CA ARG A 63 11.24 14.33 -8.25
C ARG A 63 9.96 13.60 -7.82
N PRO A 64 9.71 13.32 -6.52
CA PRO A 64 8.57 12.49 -6.10
C PRO A 64 7.19 13.07 -6.47
N LEU A 65 7.04 14.40 -6.57
CA LEU A 65 5.76 15.04 -6.94
C LEU A 65 5.31 14.71 -8.37
N GLU A 66 6.22 14.26 -9.24
CA GLU A 66 5.83 13.80 -10.59
C GLU A 66 5.00 12.52 -10.57
N LEU A 67 5.02 11.79 -9.46
CA LEU A 67 4.16 10.63 -9.25
C LEU A 67 2.69 11.05 -9.09
N VAL A 68 2.41 12.26 -8.59
CA VAL A 68 1.06 12.73 -8.29
C VAL A 68 0.23 12.82 -9.57
N ASP A 69 -0.98 12.28 -9.48
CA ASP A 69 -1.99 12.31 -10.53
C ASP A 69 -2.20 13.73 -11.08
N GLU A 70 -2.11 13.85 -12.40
CA GLU A 70 -2.23 15.11 -13.13
C GLU A 70 -3.58 15.80 -12.87
N SER A 71 -4.66 15.02 -12.67
CA SER A 71 -6.01 15.55 -12.44
C SER A 71 -6.16 16.36 -11.16
N VAL A 72 -5.32 16.08 -10.15
CA VAL A 72 -5.34 16.74 -8.84
C VAL A 72 -4.07 17.54 -8.55
N ARG A 73 -3.10 17.58 -9.47
CA ARG A 73 -1.80 18.21 -9.29
C ARG A 73 -1.87 19.67 -8.85
N ASN A 74 -2.83 20.42 -9.38
CA ASN A 74 -2.98 21.85 -9.07
C ASN A 74 -3.74 22.13 -7.76
N SER A 75 -4.39 21.13 -7.16
CA SER A 75 -5.19 21.26 -5.95
C SER A 75 -4.63 20.49 -4.75
N VAL A 76 -3.60 19.68 -4.96
CA VAL A 76 -2.96 18.87 -3.92
C VAL A 76 -2.14 19.72 -2.96
N ILE A 77 -2.15 19.36 -1.69
CA ILE A 77 -1.20 19.89 -0.71
C ILE A 77 0.10 19.10 -0.87
N GLU A 78 1.13 19.72 -1.46
CA GLU A 78 2.39 19.04 -1.80
C GLU A 78 3.04 18.36 -0.59
N VAL A 79 3.00 18.98 0.58
CA VAL A 79 3.55 18.40 1.82
C VAL A 79 2.86 17.08 2.17
N GLU A 80 1.54 17.00 2.04
CA GLU A 80 0.76 15.79 2.31
C GLU A 80 1.02 14.72 1.25
N ALA A 81 1.13 15.12 -0.02
CA ALA A 81 1.45 14.21 -1.11
C ALA A 81 2.85 13.60 -0.94
N LEU A 82 3.87 14.42 -0.71
CA LEU A 82 5.24 13.98 -0.42
C LEU A 82 5.28 13.01 0.76
N ARG A 83 4.55 13.33 1.82
CA ARG A 83 4.44 12.49 3.01
C ARG A 83 3.81 11.14 2.71
N CYS A 84 2.72 11.12 1.95
CA CYS A 84 2.08 9.87 1.51
C CYS A 84 3.01 9.01 0.65
N ILE A 85 3.73 9.61 -0.30
CA ILE A 85 4.70 8.91 -1.16
C ILE A 85 5.81 8.28 -0.30
N HIS A 86 6.37 9.05 0.63
CA HIS A 86 7.41 8.58 1.54
C HIS A 86 6.92 7.40 2.39
N ILE A 87 5.74 7.51 2.99
CA ILE A 87 5.14 6.43 3.79
C ILE A 87 4.84 5.20 2.92
N GLY A 88 4.33 5.39 1.70
CA GLY A 88 4.12 4.32 0.73
C GLY A 88 5.41 3.54 0.45
N LEU A 89 6.51 4.25 0.18
CA LEU A 89 7.83 3.65 -0.02
C LEU A 89 8.36 2.93 1.23
N LEU A 90 8.15 3.48 2.43
CA LEU A 90 8.49 2.80 3.70
C LEU A 90 7.68 1.52 3.94
N CYS A 91 6.46 1.44 3.40
CA CYS A 91 5.60 0.26 3.55
C CYS A 91 5.97 -0.86 2.57
N VAL A 92 6.45 -0.55 1.36
CA VAL A 92 6.80 -1.55 0.32
C VAL A 92 8.24 -2.06 0.37
N GLN A 93 8.90 -1.95 1.52
CA GLN A 93 10.28 -2.41 1.73
C GLN A 93 10.40 -3.92 1.51
N GLY A 94 11.52 -4.35 0.90
CA GLY A 94 11.74 -5.77 0.60
C GLY A 94 11.75 -6.68 1.81
N ARG A 95 12.31 -6.19 2.92
CA ARG A 95 12.39 -6.92 4.19
C ARG A 95 11.23 -6.53 5.12
N PRO A 96 10.45 -7.49 5.66
CA PRO A 96 9.35 -7.20 6.58
C PRO A 96 9.76 -6.40 7.82
N GLU A 97 10.98 -6.59 8.32
CA GLU A 97 11.54 -5.90 9.47
C GLU A 97 11.77 -4.40 9.22
N ASP A 98 12.01 -4.01 7.97
CA ASP A 98 12.25 -2.60 7.58
C ASP A 98 10.93 -1.84 7.38
N ARG A 99 9.81 -2.54 7.26
CA ARG A 99 8.47 -1.94 7.15
C ARG A 99 8.01 -1.41 8.52
N PRO A 100 7.35 -0.25 8.61
CA PRO A 100 6.71 0.19 9.84
C PRO A 100 5.57 -0.77 10.25
N ASN A 101 5.11 -0.67 11.50
CA ASN A 101 3.81 -1.23 11.88
C ASN A 101 2.70 -0.19 11.60
N MET A 102 1.45 -0.62 11.54
CA MET A 102 0.35 0.27 11.17
C MET A 102 0.10 1.40 12.18
N SER A 103 0.34 1.19 13.47
CA SER A 103 0.22 2.26 14.48
C SER A 103 1.25 3.37 14.24
N SER A 104 2.48 2.99 13.84
CA SER A 104 3.50 3.93 13.41
C SER A 104 3.08 4.65 12.13
N VAL A 105 2.49 3.95 11.15
CA VAL A 105 1.98 4.58 9.91
C VAL A 105 0.93 5.64 10.20
N VAL A 106 -0.05 5.37 11.09
CA VAL A 106 -1.06 6.37 11.47
C VAL A 106 -0.40 7.59 12.11
N ARG A 107 0.54 7.40 13.05
CA ARG A 107 1.31 8.53 13.62
C ARG A 107 2.13 9.28 12.59
N MET A 108 2.71 8.56 11.63
CA MET A 108 3.43 9.17 10.52
C MET A 108 2.48 10.02 9.68
N LEU A 109 1.23 9.62 9.46
CA LEU A 109 0.26 10.43 8.71
C LEU A 109 -0.22 11.67 9.48
N GLU A 110 -0.31 11.59 10.81
CA GLU A 110 -0.91 12.64 11.66
C GLU A 110 0.08 13.69 12.21
N ASP A 111 1.36 13.35 12.29
CA ASP A 111 2.40 14.22 12.86
C ASP A 111 3.27 14.84 11.74
N ASP A 112 3.94 15.96 11.99
CA ASP A 112 4.87 16.62 11.06
C ASP A 112 6.33 16.19 11.24
N LYS A 113 6.59 15.23 12.15
CA LYS A 113 7.95 14.75 12.41
C LYS A 113 8.65 14.22 11.16
N PRO A 114 9.98 14.39 11.06
CA PRO A 114 10.80 13.78 10.02
C PRO A 114 10.66 12.26 9.99
N LEU A 115 10.56 11.72 8.78
CA LEU A 115 10.42 10.29 8.53
C LEU A 115 11.79 9.65 8.23
N PRO A 116 12.00 8.36 8.57
CA PRO A 116 13.24 7.66 8.25
C PRO A 116 13.41 7.51 6.73
N LYS A 117 14.65 7.48 6.23
CA LYS A 117 14.90 7.25 4.80
C LYS A 117 14.45 5.84 4.37
N PRO A 118 13.67 5.70 3.28
CA PRO A 118 13.30 4.38 2.77
C PRO A 118 14.52 3.66 2.19
N ARG A 119 14.53 2.33 2.22
CA ARG A 119 15.51 1.48 1.52
C ARG A 119 14.88 0.92 0.23
N LEU A 120 15.66 0.14 -0.51
CA LEU A 120 15.24 -0.44 -1.80
C LEU A 120 13.93 -1.28 -1.65
N PRO A 121 12.86 -0.95 -2.40
CA PRO A 121 11.65 -1.76 -2.49
C PRO A 121 11.91 -3.12 -3.14
N ALA A 122 11.00 -4.06 -2.96
CA ALA A 122 11.14 -5.40 -3.52
C ALA A 122 10.75 -5.49 -5.01
N PHE A 123 11.71 -5.89 -5.85
CA PHE A 123 11.65 -6.49 -7.21
C PHE A 123 10.65 -6.03 -8.31
N TYR A 124 11.18 -6.10 -9.54
CA TYR A 124 10.63 -5.74 -10.86
C TYR A 124 10.10 -6.96 -11.65
N SER A 125 9.03 -6.80 -12.47
CA SER A 125 8.72 -7.43 -13.80
C SER A 125 7.21 -7.66 -14.15
N HIS A 126 6.78 -7.12 -15.32
CA HIS A 126 5.73 -7.42 -16.36
C HIS A 126 4.22 -7.79 -16.14
N GLN A 127 3.33 -6.84 -16.59
CA GLN A 127 2.19 -6.80 -17.59
C GLN A 127 1.03 -7.87 -17.60
N GLU A 128 -0.25 -7.65 -18.01
CA GLU A 128 -0.96 -6.78 -18.99
C GLU A 128 -2.39 -6.27 -18.55
N GLU A 129 -2.80 -5.14 -19.17
CA GLU A 129 -4.07 -4.39 -19.42
C GLU A 129 -5.43 -4.60 -18.69
N SER A 130 -6.05 -3.48 -18.24
CA SER A 130 -7.32 -2.91 -18.79
C SER A 130 -7.70 -1.56 -18.13
N MET A 131 -8.29 -0.65 -18.92
CA MET A 131 -8.57 0.76 -18.56
C MET A 131 -9.76 0.91 -17.61
N GLY A 132 -9.51 1.31 -16.36
CA GLY A 132 -10.55 1.65 -15.37
C GLY A 132 -10.90 3.14 -15.39
N ARG A 133 -12.20 3.45 -15.36
CA ARG A 133 -12.76 4.80 -15.34
C ARG A 133 -12.41 5.55 -14.05
N ASP A 134 -12.02 6.82 -14.23
CA ASP A 134 -11.79 7.80 -13.19
C ASP A 134 -13.13 8.43 -12.78
N ASP A 135 -13.62 8.06 -11.60
CA ASP A 135 -14.66 8.81 -10.91
C ASP A 135 -13.91 9.88 -10.11
N GLY A 136 -14.06 11.16 -10.47
CA GLY A 136 -13.20 12.26 -10.01
C GLY A 136 -13.16 12.49 -8.50
N VAL A 137 -12.33 11.73 -7.80
CA VAL A 137 -12.02 11.87 -6.36
C VAL A 137 -10.96 12.96 -6.17
N SER A 138 -11.27 13.96 -5.35
CA SER A 138 -10.39 15.08 -5.03
C SER A 138 -9.16 14.66 -4.22
N ALA A 139 -8.13 15.52 -4.20
CA ALA A 139 -6.91 15.29 -3.40
C ALA A 139 -7.20 15.02 -1.92
N ASN A 140 -8.11 15.79 -1.31
CA ASN A 140 -8.44 15.66 0.11
C ASN A 140 -9.14 14.33 0.40
N GLU A 141 -10.07 13.90 -0.47
CA GLU A 141 -10.74 12.61 -0.34
C GLU A 141 -9.73 11.47 -0.47
N ARG A 142 -8.75 11.57 -1.37
CA ARG A 142 -7.65 10.59 -1.49
C ARG A 142 -6.87 10.44 -0.17
N PHE A 143 -6.50 11.54 0.47
CA PHE A 143 -5.82 11.50 1.77
C PHE A 143 -6.71 10.94 2.88
N GLN A 144 -8.01 11.26 2.87
CA GLN A 144 -8.98 10.68 3.80
C GLN A 144 -9.10 9.16 3.64
N ILE A 145 -9.10 8.65 2.40
CA ILE A 145 -9.13 7.22 2.11
C ILE A 145 -7.87 6.52 2.64
N ILE A 146 -6.68 7.11 2.42
CA ILE A 146 -5.40 6.59 2.94
C ILE A 146 -5.44 6.50 4.47
N GLY A 147 -5.81 7.60 5.14
CA GLY A 147 -5.90 7.65 6.60
C GLY A 147 -6.95 6.69 7.17
N GLY A 148 -8.11 6.59 6.52
CA GLY A 148 -9.18 5.66 6.91
C GLY A 148 -8.75 4.21 6.81
N THR A 149 -8.09 3.85 5.71
CA THR A 149 -7.54 2.50 5.49
C THR A 149 -6.48 2.16 6.53
N ALA A 150 -5.58 3.10 6.83
CA ALA A 150 -4.54 2.91 7.85
C ALA A 150 -5.15 2.64 9.24
N ARG A 151 -6.15 3.43 9.65
CA ARG A 151 -6.88 3.22 10.91
C ARG A 151 -7.63 1.88 10.94
N GLY A 152 -8.26 1.49 9.84
CA GLY A 152 -8.90 0.18 9.72
C GLY A 152 -7.92 -0.97 9.94
N LEU A 153 -6.70 -0.87 9.38
CA LEU A 153 -5.65 -1.87 9.58
C LEU A 153 -5.08 -1.85 11.01
N VAL A 154 -4.93 -0.67 11.65
CA VAL A 154 -4.56 -0.60 13.07
C VAL A 154 -5.57 -1.37 13.92
N TYR A 155 -6.86 -1.20 13.66
CA TYR A 155 -7.90 -1.96 14.35
C TYR A 155 -7.73 -3.47 14.16
N LEU A 156 -7.57 -3.93 12.92
CA LEU A 156 -7.38 -5.36 12.64
C LEU A 156 -6.11 -5.95 13.29
N HIS A 157 -5.01 -5.20 13.29
CA HIS A 157 -3.71 -5.69 13.76
C HIS A 157 -3.53 -5.58 15.28
N HIS A 158 -4.07 -4.54 15.91
CA HIS A 158 -3.75 -4.19 17.31
C HIS A 158 -4.99 -4.04 18.19
N ASP A 159 -6.02 -3.30 17.76
CA ASP A 159 -7.10 -2.91 18.68
C ASP A 159 -8.24 -3.94 18.76
N SER A 160 -8.37 -4.80 17.75
CA SER A 160 -9.35 -5.87 17.75
C SER A 160 -8.94 -6.98 18.72
N ARG A 161 -9.94 -7.64 19.30
CA ARG A 161 -9.73 -8.75 20.26
C ARG A 161 -8.97 -9.93 19.65
N LEU A 162 -8.99 -10.05 18.34
CA LEU A 162 -8.37 -11.11 17.56
C LEU A 162 -7.35 -10.43 16.65
N ARG A 163 -6.05 -10.69 16.80
CA ARG A 163 -5.02 -10.16 15.89
C ARG A 163 -5.26 -10.69 14.47
N VAL A 164 -5.94 -9.93 13.62
CA VAL A 164 -6.36 -10.32 12.26
C VAL A 164 -5.31 -9.89 11.24
N ILE A 165 -4.91 -10.80 10.36
CA ILE A 165 -4.15 -10.50 9.14
C ILE A 165 -5.06 -10.72 7.95
N HIS A 166 -5.21 -9.69 7.12
CA HIS A 166 -6.15 -9.67 6.01
C HIS A 166 -5.74 -10.61 4.88
N ARG A 167 -4.46 -10.56 4.48
CA ARG A 167 -3.83 -11.37 3.40
C ARG A 167 -4.33 -11.14 1.98
N ASP A 168 -5.44 -10.43 1.79
CA ASP A 168 -5.97 -10.06 0.46
C ASP A 168 -6.26 -8.56 0.36
N LEU A 169 -5.39 -7.73 0.91
CA LEU A 169 -5.59 -6.29 0.86
C LEU A 169 -5.23 -5.76 -0.55
N LYS A 170 -6.17 -5.04 -1.18
CA LYS A 170 -6.02 -4.40 -2.50
C LYS A 170 -7.02 -3.26 -2.64
N ALA A 171 -6.84 -2.38 -3.62
CA ALA A 171 -7.71 -1.22 -3.81
C ALA A 171 -9.19 -1.61 -3.96
N SER A 172 -9.51 -2.68 -4.69
CA SER A 172 -10.91 -3.15 -4.86
C SER A 172 -11.54 -3.75 -3.60
N ASN A 173 -10.76 -4.05 -2.56
CA ASN A 173 -11.25 -4.49 -1.26
C ASN A 173 -11.39 -3.32 -0.26
N ILE A 174 -11.09 -2.09 -0.68
CA ILE A 174 -11.36 -0.86 0.08
C ILE A 174 -12.67 -0.26 -0.43
N LEU A 175 -13.74 -0.42 0.33
CA LEU A 175 -15.05 0.15 0.03
C LEU A 175 -15.15 1.55 0.59
N LEU A 176 -15.83 2.45 -0.13
CA LEU A 176 -16.13 3.79 0.34
C LEU A 176 -17.62 3.88 0.68
N ASP A 177 -17.95 4.48 1.82
CA ASP A 177 -19.32 4.85 2.10
C ASP A 177 -19.68 6.24 1.53
N LYS A 178 -20.93 6.65 1.73
CA LYS A 178 -21.47 7.92 1.22
C LYS A 178 -20.70 9.18 1.67
N ASP A 179 -19.91 9.06 2.73
CA ASP A 179 -19.15 10.16 3.33
C ASP A 179 -17.64 10.02 3.00
N MET A 180 -17.30 9.21 1.97
CA MET A 180 -15.94 8.90 1.52
C MET A 180 -15.05 8.26 2.58
N ASN A 181 -15.65 7.59 3.57
CA ASN A 181 -14.89 6.84 4.58
C ASN A 181 -14.55 5.44 4.07
N ALA A 182 -13.26 5.10 4.16
CA ALA A 182 -12.75 3.80 3.77
C ALA A 182 -13.17 2.68 4.75
N LYS A 183 -13.57 1.53 4.19
CA LYS A 183 -13.92 0.29 4.90
C LYS A 183 -13.23 -0.89 4.26
N ILE A 184 -12.49 -1.66 5.06
CA ILE A 184 -11.81 -2.87 4.61
C ILE A 184 -12.85 -3.99 4.48
N SER A 185 -12.81 -4.72 3.37
CA SER A 185 -13.75 -5.78 3.03
C SER A 185 -13.03 -7.03 2.51
N ASP A 186 -13.79 -8.12 2.32
CA ASP A 186 -13.30 -9.43 1.84
C ASP A 186 -12.27 -10.12 2.76
N PHE A 187 -12.76 -10.59 3.90
CA PHE A 187 -11.98 -11.35 4.89
C PHE A 187 -11.89 -12.86 4.56
N GLY A 188 -12.22 -13.30 3.34
CA GLY A 188 -12.26 -14.73 2.98
C GLY A 188 -10.91 -15.45 3.17
N LEU A 189 -9.81 -14.71 3.08
CA LEU A 189 -8.46 -15.21 3.28
C LEU A 189 -7.84 -14.84 4.63
N ALA A 190 -8.57 -14.06 5.45
CA ALA A 190 -8.08 -13.55 6.71
C ALA A 190 -7.73 -14.66 7.70
N ARG A 191 -6.74 -14.40 8.56
CA ARG A 191 -6.30 -15.32 9.61
C ARG A 191 -6.11 -14.58 10.92
N THR A 192 -6.37 -15.27 12.02
CA THR A 192 -6.15 -14.75 13.37
C THR A 192 -4.94 -15.43 13.99
N PHE A 193 -4.09 -14.67 14.67
CA PHE A 193 -3.06 -15.25 15.54
C PHE A 193 -3.55 -15.32 16.99
N ALA A 194 -3.24 -16.46 17.62
CA ALA A 194 -3.45 -16.67 19.04
C ALA A 194 -2.10 -16.55 19.78
N GLY A 195 -2.11 -15.93 20.96
CA GLY A 195 -0.91 -15.71 21.76
C GLY A 195 0.12 -14.80 21.07
N ASP A 196 1.40 -15.12 21.22
CA ASP A 196 2.51 -14.26 20.79
C ASP A 196 2.96 -14.45 19.34
N GLN A 197 2.24 -15.26 18.55
CA GLN A 197 2.58 -15.47 17.15
C GLN A 197 2.44 -14.17 16.34
N SER A 198 3.47 -13.87 15.55
CA SER A 198 3.55 -12.68 14.68
C SER A 198 3.67 -13.02 13.20
N GLU A 199 3.89 -14.29 12.85
CA GLU A 199 4.08 -14.78 11.49
C GLU A 199 3.59 -16.24 11.37
N ALA A 200 3.09 -16.62 10.19
CA ALA A 200 2.76 -18.00 9.85
C ALA A 200 3.08 -18.30 8.38
N THR A 201 3.12 -19.58 8.02
CA THR A 201 3.44 -20.04 6.66
C THR A 201 2.33 -20.92 6.10
N THR A 202 2.10 -20.83 4.79
CA THR A 202 1.17 -21.68 4.05
C THR A 202 1.85 -22.37 2.87
N LYS A 203 1.45 -23.60 2.58
CA LYS A 203 1.90 -24.35 1.39
C LYS A 203 1.35 -23.79 0.08
N ARG A 204 0.24 -23.05 0.15
CA ARG A 204 -0.43 -22.43 -0.99
C ARG A 204 -0.49 -20.92 -0.79
N VAL A 205 0.15 -20.18 -1.68
CA VAL A 205 -0.03 -18.73 -1.80
C VAL A 205 -1.44 -18.48 -2.35
N MET A 206 -2.20 -17.68 -1.63
CA MET A 206 -3.59 -17.31 -1.93
C MET A 206 -3.74 -15.80 -1.76
N GLY A 207 -4.62 -15.19 -2.54
CA GLY A 207 -4.74 -13.74 -2.63
C GLY A 207 -4.49 -13.29 -4.06
N THR A 208 -4.96 -12.09 -4.37
CA THR A 208 -5.11 -11.60 -5.74
C THR A 208 -4.02 -10.71 -6.19
#